data_AF-A0A940C6J9-F1
#
_entry.id   AF-A0A940C6J9-F1
#
_cell.length_a   1.000
_cell.length_b   1.000
_cell.length_c   1.000
_cell.angle_alpha   90.00
_cell.angle_beta   90.00
_cell.angle_gamma   90.00
#
_symmetry.space_group_name_H-M   'P 1'
#
loop_
_entity.id
_entity.type
_entity.pdbx_description
1 polymer ?
#
loop_
_entity_poly.entity_id
_entity_poly.type
_entity_poly.pdbx_seq_one_letter_code
_entity_poly.pdbx_strand_id
1 'polypeptide(L)'
;MADVNETLNKLNDTKDFTEEYEQEDIQNNKVMGILAYLGILVLIPIFAAKDSKFARFHANQGLVLAIAGIALSIIGGVLSWIPIVNIIAGIVCGLAGLVLFILMILGIVNVVNGRAKELPIVGKIRILK
;
A
#
# COMPACT_ATOMS: atom_id res chain seq x y z
N MET A 1 -14.75 0.17 -23.94
CA MET A 1 -15.35 0.02 -22.60
C MET A 1 -15.16 -1.40 -22.05
N ALA A 2 -15.42 -2.48 -22.80
CA ALA A 2 -15.20 -3.87 -22.35
C ALA A 2 -13.72 -4.17 -21.96
N ASP A 3 -12.76 -3.69 -22.77
CA ASP A 3 -11.32 -3.93 -22.61
C ASP A 3 -10.70 -3.29 -21.35
N VAL A 4 -11.17 -2.09 -20.97
CA VAL A 4 -10.70 -1.40 -19.75
C VAL A 4 -11.13 -2.15 -18.49
N ASN A 5 -12.38 -2.62 -18.45
CA ASN A 5 -12.88 -3.39 -17.31
C ASN A 5 -12.16 -4.73 -17.15
N GLU A 6 -11.87 -5.40 -18.27
CA GLU A 6 -11.08 -6.64 -18.24
C GLU A 6 -9.65 -6.39 -17.71
N THR A 7 -9.01 -5.31 -18.17
CA THR A 7 -7.70 -4.91 -17.67
C THR A 7 -7.71 -4.60 -16.17
N LEU A 8 -8.72 -3.87 -15.69
CA LEU A 8 -8.87 -3.58 -14.25
C LEU A 8 -9.08 -4.85 -13.43
N ASN A 9 -9.86 -5.80 -13.94
CA ASN A 9 -10.07 -7.08 -13.28
C ASN A 9 -8.77 -7.90 -13.20
N LYS A 10 -7.99 -7.96 -14.29
CA LYS A 10 -6.67 -8.63 -14.30
C LYS A 10 -5.68 -7.97 -13.34
N LEU A 11 -5.66 -6.64 -13.26
CA LEU A 11 -4.81 -5.93 -12.31
C LEU A 11 -5.22 -6.19 -10.86
N ASN A 12 -6.51 -6.36 -10.59
CA ASN A 12 -7.03 -6.64 -9.27
C ASN A 12 -7.09 -8.15 -8.96
N ASP A 13 -6.64 -9.02 -9.86
CA ASP A 13 -6.57 -10.47 -9.65
C ASP A 13 -5.26 -10.83 -8.92
N THR A 14 -5.21 -10.42 -7.65
CA THR A 14 -4.10 -10.69 -6.74
C THR A 14 -4.49 -11.75 -5.72
N LYS A 15 -3.49 -12.43 -5.16
CA LYS A 15 -3.73 -13.49 -4.19
C LYS A 15 -4.43 -12.92 -2.95
N ASP A 16 -5.50 -13.60 -2.56
CA ASP A 16 -6.29 -13.32 -1.37
C ASP A 16 -5.95 -14.36 -0.31
N PHE A 17 -5.48 -13.91 0.85
CA PHE A 17 -5.06 -14.75 1.96
C PHE A 17 -6.09 -14.73 3.10
N THR A 18 -7.27 -14.14 2.90
CA THR A 18 -8.25 -13.89 3.97
C THR A 18 -8.60 -15.16 4.76
N GLU A 19 -8.67 -16.31 4.10
CA GLU A 19 -8.98 -17.59 4.73
C GLU A 19 -7.87 -18.11 5.66
N GLU A 20 -6.65 -17.58 5.57
CA GLU A 20 -5.51 -17.94 6.42
C GLU A 20 -5.54 -17.22 7.79
N TYR A 21 -6.47 -16.30 8.01
CA TYR A 21 -6.57 -15.48 9.23
C TYR A 21 -7.82 -15.81 10.05
N GLU A 22 -7.68 -15.79 11.37
CA GLU A 22 -8.81 -15.97 12.27
C GLU A 22 -9.75 -14.76 12.22
N GLN A 23 -11.06 -15.02 12.23
CA GLN A 23 -12.06 -13.96 12.17
C GLN A 23 -11.94 -12.98 13.34
N GLU A 24 -11.61 -13.48 14.53
CA GLU A 24 -11.37 -12.65 15.71
C GLU A 24 -10.18 -11.70 15.50
N ASP A 25 -9.06 -12.19 14.95
CA ASP A 25 -7.90 -11.36 14.64
C ASP A 25 -8.26 -10.24 13.64
N ILE A 26 -9.02 -10.57 12.60
CA ILE A 26 -9.50 -9.60 11.61
C ILE A 26 -10.35 -8.52 12.28
N GLN A 27 -11.37 -8.89 13.07
CA GLN A 27 -12.28 -7.90 13.66
C GLN A 27 -11.58 -7.00 14.68
N ASN A 28 -10.71 -7.57 15.52
CA ASN A 28 -10.03 -6.82 16.58
C ASN A 28 -8.97 -5.86 16.04
N ASN A 29 -8.41 -6.13 14.85
CA ASN A 29 -7.25 -5.38 14.34
C ASN A 29 -7.50 -4.53 13.09
N LYS A 30 -8.76 -4.27 12.70
CA LYS A 30 -9.06 -3.39 11.55
C LYS A 30 -8.44 -1.99 11.68
N VAL A 31 -8.50 -1.39 12.87
CA VAL A 31 -7.91 -0.05 13.08
C VAL A 31 -6.40 -0.08 12.84
N MET A 32 -5.72 -1.12 13.34
CA MET A 32 -4.29 -1.32 13.13
C MET A 32 -3.96 -1.53 11.64
N GLY A 33 -4.78 -2.29 10.92
CA GLY A 33 -4.68 -2.44 9.48
C GLY A 33 -4.87 -1.13 8.70
N ILE A 34 -5.77 -0.24 9.13
CA ILE A 34 -5.96 1.07 8.48
C ILE A 34 -4.74 1.96 8.72
N LEU A 35 -4.27 2.04 9.97
CA LEU A 35 -3.09 2.83 10.35
C LEU A 35 -1.83 2.41 9.56
N ALA A 36 -1.73 1.13 9.20
CA ALA A 36 -0.64 0.63 8.36
C ALA A 36 -0.45 1.41 7.06
N TYR A 37 -1.54 1.90 6.45
CA TYR A 37 -1.49 2.56 5.16
C TYR A 37 -1.26 4.08 5.25
N LEU A 38 -1.29 4.67 6.45
CA LEU A 38 -1.20 6.11 6.66
C LEU A 38 0.26 6.57 6.85
N GLY A 39 1.12 6.24 5.89
CA GLY A 39 2.51 6.70 5.84
C GLY A 39 3.29 6.33 7.10
N ILE A 40 3.75 7.34 7.85
CA ILE A 40 4.55 7.12 9.07
C ILE A 40 3.80 6.37 10.17
N LEU A 41 2.46 6.40 10.15
CA LEU A 41 1.64 5.70 11.14
C LEU A 41 1.75 4.17 11.02
N VAL A 42 2.35 3.65 9.94
CA VAL A 42 2.68 2.22 9.80
C VAL A 42 3.52 1.68 10.96
N LEU A 43 4.29 2.54 11.64
CA LEU A 43 5.06 2.16 12.82
C LEU A 43 4.16 1.71 13.98
N ILE A 44 2.94 2.23 14.09
CA ILE A 44 1.99 1.87 15.15
C ILE A 44 1.64 0.37 15.09
N PRO A 45 1.03 -0.17 14.02
CA PRO A 45 0.72 -1.59 13.97
C PRO A 45 1.98 -2.49 14.01
N ILE A 46 3.13 -2.02 13.49
CA ILE A 46 4.40 -2.77 13.59
C ILE A 46 4.81 -3.00 15.05
N PHE A 47 4.64 -2.00 15.92
CA PHE A 47 5.09 -2.10 17.31
C PHE A 47 3.97 -2.46 18.30
N ALA A 48 2.72 -2.13 18.00
CA ALA A 48 1.58 -2.30 18.90
C ALA A 48 0.71 -3.53 18.59
N ALA A 49 0.76 -4.07 17.37
CA ALA A 49 -0.07 -5.21 16.95
C ALA A 49 0.77 -6.42 16.51
N LYS A 50 1.84 -6.72 17.25
CA LYS A 50 2.84 -7.75 16.91
C LYS A 50 2.28 -9.17 16.86
N ASP A 51 1.22 -9.45 17.59
CA ASP A 51 0.61 -10.78 17.66
C ASP A 51 -0.49 -10.99 16.60
N SER A 52 -0.96 -9.90 15.98
CA SER A 52 -1.97 -9.94 14.93
C SER A 52 -1.33 -10.25 13.57
N LYS A 53 -1.58 -11.44 13.05
CA LYS A 53 -1.10 -11.82 11.71
C LYS A 53 -1.76 -10.93 10.65
N PHE A 54 -3.04 -10.60 10.82
CA PHE A 54 -3.79 -9.72 9.93
C PHE A 54 -3.23 -8.29 9.92
N ALA A 55 -3.00 -7.69 11.10
CA ALA A 55 -2.42 -6.35 11.18
C ALA A 55 -1.02 -6.33 10.56
N ARG A 56 -0.21 -7.38 10.78
CA ARG A 56 1.14 -7.46 10.23
C ARG A 56 1.18 -7.62 8.72
N PHE A 57 0.20 -8.32 8.14
CA PHE A 57 0.04 -8.39 6.69
C PHE A 57 -0.16 -7.00 6.08
N HIS A 58 -1.09 -6.21 6.64
CA HIS A 58 -1.34 -4.85 6.18
C HIS A 58 -0.20 -3.88 6.54
N ALA A 59 0.43 -4.04 7.70
CA ALA A 59 1.63 -3.30 8.10
C ALA A 59 2.78 -3.50 7.10
N ASN A 60 2.98 -4.71 6.61
CA ASN A 60 3.99 -4.99 5.60
C ASN A 60 3.70 -4.24 4.29
N GLN A 61 2.48 -4.31 3.78
CA GLN A 61 2.11 -3.61 2.55
C GLN A 61 2.17 -2.08 2.71
N GLY A 62 1.65 -1.57 3.83
CA GLY A 62 1.73 -0.17 4.20
C GLY A 62 3.17 0.34 4.30
N LEU A 63 4.08 -0.49 4.84
CA LEU A 63 5.49 -0.14 4.96
C LEU A 63 6.17 -0.04 3.60
N VAL A 64 5.85 -0.96 2.68
CA VAL A 64 6.34 -0.89 1.30
C VAL A 64 5.86 0.40 0.62
N LEU A 65 4.59 0.77 0.77
CA LEU A 65 4.06 2.02 0.22
C LEU A 65 4.71 3.26 0.86
N ALA A 66 4.93 3.25 2.18
CA ALA A 66 5.60 4.34 2.88
C ALA A 66 7.04 4.54 2.38
N ILE A 67 7.80 3.45 2.23
CA ILE A 67 9.17 3.49 1.68
C ILE A 67 9.16 3.98 0.23
N ALA A 68 8.23 3.51 -0.60
CA ALA A 68 8.09 3.97 -1.97
C ALA A 68 7.77 5.48 -2.04
N GLY A 69 6.90 5.98 -1.17
CA GLY A 69 6.56 7.40 -1.09
C GLY A 69 7.74 8.27 -0.64
N ILE A 70 8.53 7.80 0.33
CA ILE A 70 9.76 8.48 0.76
C ILE A 70 10.78 8.51 -0.38
N ALA A 71 11.02 7.38 -1.05
CA ALA A 71 11.94 7.31 -2.18
C ALA A 71 11.53 8.26 -3.30
N LEU A 72 10.24 8.29 -3.64
CA LEU A 72 9.70 9.20 -4.65
C LEU A 72 9.89 10.67 -4.26
N SER A 73 9.70 11.02 -3.00
CA SER A 73 9.89 12.38 -2.49
C SER A 73 11.36 12.82 -2.58
N ILE A 74 12.30 11.93 -2.26
CA ILE A 74 13.73 12.20 -2.39
C ILE A 74 14.11 12.40 -3.86
N ILE A 75 13.67 11.50 -4.75
CA ILE A 75 13.93 11.58 -6.20
C ILE A 75 13.38 12.90 -6.76
N GLY A 76 12.13 13.24 -6.46
CA GLY A 76 11.51 14.49 -6.89
C GLY A 76 12.26 15.71 -6.37
N GLY A 77 12.70 15.69 -5.10
CA GLY A 77 13.51 16.74 -4.50
C GLY A 77 14.84 16.96 -5.23
N VAL A 78 15.58 15.89 -5.54
CA VAL A 78 16.86 15.98 -6.27
C VAL A 78 16.65 16.48 -7.70
N LEU A 79 15.65 15.95 -8.41
CA LEU A 79 15.38 16.35 -9.80
C LEU A 79 14.90 17.80 -9.92
N SER A 80 14.26 18.34 -8.88
CA SER A 80 13.80 19.74 -8.86
C SER A 80 14.93 20.77 -8.92
N TRP A 81 16.17 20.37 -8.59
CA TRP A 81 17.34 21.25 -8.63
C TRP A 81 17.87 21.47 -10.06
N ILE A 82 17.36 20.72 -11.05
CA ILE A 82 17.75 20.84 -12.46
C ILE A 82 16.62 21.59 -13.21
N PRO A 83 16.79 22.88 -13.56
CA PRO A 83 15.70 23.73 -14.05
C PRO A 83 14.98 23.20 -15.31
N ILE A 84 15.72 22.55 -16.21
CA ILE A 84 15.20 22.03 -17.48
C ILE A 84 14.41 20.72 -17.28
N VAL A 85 14.80 19.90 -16.29
CA VAL A 85 14.21 18.57 -16.04
C VAL A 85 13.03 18.65 -15.07
N ASN A 86 12.93 19.71 -14.28
CA ASN A 86 11.95 19.88 -13.21
C ASN A 86 10.48 19.68 -13.68
N ILE A 87 10.11 20.20 -14.85
CA ILE A 87 8.72 20.09 -15.34
C ILE A 87 8.35 18.63 -15.64
N ILE A 88 9.17 17.93 -16.41
CA ILE A 88 8.91 16.53 -16.79
C ILE A 88 9.00 15.63 -15.56
N ALA A 89 10.02 15.83 -14.72
CA ALA A 89 10.18 15.09 -13.47
C ALA A 89 8.98 15.28 -12.54
N GLY A 90 8.46 16.51 -12.42
CA GLY A 90 7.28 16.80 -11.62
C GLY A 90 6.04 16.05 -12.08
N ILE A 91 5.80 15.98 -13.40
CA ILE A 91 4.67 15.22 -13.98
C ILE A 91 4.83 13.72 -13.68
N VAL A 92 6.00 13.15 -13.95
CA VAL A 92 6.26 11.72 -13.71
C VAL A 92 6.14 11.37 -12.23
N CYS A 93 6.71 12.19 -11.35
CA CYS A 93 6.62 11.98 -9.90
C CYS A 93 5.18 12.13 -9.40
N GLY A 94 4.41 13.09 -9.96
CA GLY A 94 2.99 13.26 -9.64
C GLY A 94 2.16 12.04 -10.03
N LEU A 95 2.39 11.47 -11.22
CA LEU A 95 1.71 10.25 -11.66
C LEU A 95 2.07 9.03 -10.80
N ALA A 96 3.36 8.88 -10.46
CA ALA A 96 3.79 7.82 -9.54
C ALA A 96 3.15 7.98 -8.15
N GLY A 97 3.07 9.21 -7.64
CA GLY A 97 2.41 9.53 -6.38
C GLY A 97 0.92 9.20 -6.41
N LEU A 98 0.24 9.48 -7.53
CA LEU A 98 -1.16 9.10 -7.74
C LEU A 98 -1.35 7.58 -7.71
N VAL A 99 -0.46 6.81 -8.35
CA VAL A 99 -0.51 5.34 -8.28
C VAL A 99 -0.35 4.84 -6.85
N LEU A 100 0.64 5.36 -6.09
CA LEU A 100 0.81 5.00 -4.68
C LEU A 100 -0.42 5.36 -3.84
N PHE A 101 -1.04 6.51 -4.11
CA PHE A 101 -2.27 6.93 -3.43
C PHE A 101 -3.44 5.99 -3.73
N ILE A 102 -3.61 5.55 -4.97
CA ILE A 102 -4.64 4.56 -5.33
C ILE A 102 -4.39 3.24 -4.61
N LEU A 103 -3.14 2.75 -4.58
CA LEU A 103 -2.77 1.54 -3.85
C LEU A 103 -3.05 1.65 -2.35
N MET A 104 -2.77 2.81 -1.75
CA MET A 104 -3.09 3.09 -0.34
C MET A 104 -4.60 2.95 -0.08
N ILE A 105 -5.44 3.56 -0.92
CA ILE A 105 -6.90 3.48 -0.79
C ILE A 105 -7.40 2.04 -0.96
N LEU A 106 -6.89 1.29 -1.95
CA LEU A 106 -7.23 -0.12 -2.14
C LEU A 106 -6.86 -0.96 -0.90
N GLY A 107 -5.73 -0.66 -0.27
CA GLY A 107 -5.28 -1.32 0.95
C GLY A 107 -6.26 -1.08 2.10
N ILE A 108 -6.64 0.18 2.32
CA ILE A 108 -7.63 0.57 3.34
C ILE A 108 -8.98 -0.10 3.07
N VAL A 109 -9.45 -0.10 1.83
CA VAL A 109 -10.72 -0.76 1.44
C VAL A 109 -10.65 -2.26 1.72
N ASN A 110 -9.51 -2.92 1.48
CA ASN A 110 -9.33 -4.33 1.84
C ASN A 110 -9.43 -4.54 3.35
N VAL A 111 -8.78 -3.70 4.16
CA VAL A 111 -8.87 -3.79 5.63
C VAL A 111 -10.29 -3.61 6.14
N VAL A 112 -11.02 -2.60 5.65
CA VAL A 112 -12.40 -2.32 6.08
C VAL A 112 -13.31 -3.50 5.78
N ASN A 113 -13.10 -4.16 4.64
CA ASN A 113 -13.80 -5.37 4.25
C ASN A 113 -13.26 -6.65 4.91
N GLY A 114 -12.27 -6.55 5.80
CA GLY A 114 -11.64 -7.69 6.47
C GLY A 114 -10.86 -8.62 5.54
N ARG A 115 -10.42 -8.12 4.38
CA ARG A 115 -9.70 -8.91 3.37
C ARG A 115 -8.19 -8.74 3.47
N ALA A 116 -7.49 -9.86 3.58
CA ALA A 116 -6.04 -9.92 3.50
C ALA A 116 -5.58 -10.15 2.05
N LYS A 117 -5.94 -9.22 1.16
CA LYS A 117 -5.63 -9.29 -0.27
C LYS A 117 -4.37 -8.50 -0.62
N GLU A 118 -3.52 -9.07 -1.45
CA GLU A 118 -2.32 -8.39 -1.93
C GLU A 118 -2.65 -7.17 -2.79
N LEU A 119 -1.96 -6.06 -2.57
CA LEU A 119 -2.03 -4.93 -3.47
C LEU A 119 -1.37 -5.26 -4.82
N PRO A 120 -1.90 -4.75 -5.94
CA PRO A 120 -1.22 -4.86 -7.22
C PRO A 120 0.16 -4.19 -7.15
N ILE A 121 1.10 -4.71 -7.92
CA ILE A 121 2.50 -4.23 -8.05
C ILE A 121 3.35 -4.51 -6.80
N VAL A 122 2.88 -4.18 -5.60
CA VAL A 122 3.68 -4.19 -4.35
C VAL A 122 3.36 -5.35 -3.41
N GLY A 123 2.25 -6.05 -3.61
CA GLY A 123 1.73 -7.05 -2.67
C GLY A 123 2.66 -8.23 -2.39
N LYS A 124 3.58 -8.55 -3.32
CA LYS A 124 4.53 -9.67 -3.18
C LYS A 124 5.79 -9.33 -2.37
N ILE A 125 6.03 -8.05 -2.07
CA ILE A 125 7.22 -7.62 -1.33
C ILE A 125 6.99 -7.92 0.16
N ARG A 126 7.91 -8.68 0.77
CA ARG A 126 7.87 -9.04 2.20
C ARG A 126 9.09 -8.44 2.92
N ILE A 127 8.82 -7.45 3.76
CA ILE A 127 9.78 -6.78 4.65
C ILE A 127 9.62 -7.29 6.08
N LEU A 128 8.38 -7.43 6.56
CA LEU A 128 8.08 -7.97 7.87
C LEU A 128 7.97 -9.50 7.75
N LYS A 129 8.67 -10.22 8.64
CA LYS A 129 8.59 -11.69 8.79
C LYS A 129 7.55 -12.06 9.83
#